data_AF-A0A7J4DUH8-F1
#
_entry.id   AF-A0A7J4DUH8-F1
#
_cell.length_a   1.000
_cell.length_b   1.000
_cell.length_c   1.000
_cell.angle_alpha   90.00
_cell.angle_beta   90.00
_cell.angle_gamma   90.00
#
_symmetry.space_group_name_H-M   'P 1'
#
loop_
_entity.id
_entity.type
_entity.pdbx_description
1 polymer ?
#
loop_
_entity_poly.entity_id
_entity_poly.type
_entity_poly.pdbx_seq_one_letter_code
_entity_poly.pdbx_strand_id
1 'polypeptide(L)'
;MVVEISPLSVLKVAEEGKLKDLKAEVEKADYIVFRVYALPRPRLKIRSARKKLVEVDEGKIARLEYSLFYTAINAALQGRKPTFKEFADMVGDWKAAAGYLSALWRLKLVTFDDREKALKMYTAFFSLSQKGYERRIARSLDSTFTLNIEAIEKLPNDKLTCVFKNNRLGCRYIVSETERSQAKAEVKAVSDILASLK
;
A
#
# COMPACT_ATOMS: atom_id res chain seq x y z
N MET A 1 13.50 -25.74 3.08
CA MET A 1 12.60 -24.97 3.95
C MET A 1 11.70 -24.08 3.10
N VAL A 2 10.39 -24.09 3.37
CA VAL A 2 9.40 -23.24 2.68
C VAL A 2 8.93 -22.17 3.64
N VAL A 3 8.97 -20.91 3.21
CA VAL A 3 8.45 -19.78 4.00
C VAL A 3 7.28 -19.16 3.26
N GLU A 4 6.13 -18.99 3.92
CA GLU A 4 4.99 -18.27 3.37
C GLU A 4 4.99 -16.83 3.91
N ILE A 5 5.00 -15.84 3.00
CA ILE A 5 4.96 -14.42 3.35
C ILE A 5 3.91 -13.68 2.52
N SER A 6 3.49 -12.53 3.01
CA SER A 6 2.61 -11.60 2.32
C SER A 6 2.86 -10.19 2.85
N PRO A 7 2.37 -9.12 2.20
CA PRO A 7 2.50 -7.77 2.76
C PRO A 7 1.88 -7.64 4.15
N LEU A 8 0.77 -8.36 4.41
CA LEU A 8 0.09 -8.35 5.71
C LEU A 8 0.85 -9.13 6.78
N SER A 9 1.41 -10.30 6.47
CA SER A 9 2.21 -11.04 7.45
C SER A 9 3.49 -10.30 7.80
N VAL A 10 4.11 -9.63 6.82
CA VAL A 10 5.26 -8.76 7.02
C VAL A 10 4.90 -7.56 7.90
N LEU A 11 3.72 -6.95 7.69
CA LEU A 11 3.22 -5.88 8.56
C LEU A 11 3.06 -6.35 10.01
N LYS A 12 2.39 -7.49 10.26
CA LYS A 12 2.24 -8.06 11.60
C LYS A 12 3.58 -8.32 12.28
N VAL A 13 4.50 -8.95 11.56
CA VAL A 13 5.85 -9.25 12.08
C VAL A 13 6.64 -7.96 12.37
N ALA A 14 6.44 -6.90 11.57
CA ALA A 14 7.03 -5.59 11.83
C ALA A 14 6.46 -4.94 13.11
N GLU A 15 5.15 -5.03 13.33
CA GLU A 15 4.49 -4.57 14.56
C GLU A 15 4.99 -5.31 15.81
N GLU A 16 5.36 -6.59 15.66
CA GLU A 16 5.98 -7.41 16.72
C GLU A 16 7.49 -7.17 16.91
N GLY A 17 8.13 -6.35 16.07
CA GLY A 17 9.57 -6.10 16.12
C GLY A 17 10.46 -7.27 15.67
N LYS A 18 9.89 -8.29 15.01
CA LYS A 18 10.58 -9.54 14.62
C LYS A 18 11.00 -9.57 13.14
N LEU A 19 11.03 -8.42 12.47
CA LEU A 19 11.25 -8.40 11.02
C LEU A 19 12.67 -8.84 10.61
N LYS A 20 13.66 -8.71 11.49
CA LYS A 20 15.02 -9.23 11.27
C LYS A 20 15.05 -10.76 11.26
N ASP A 21 14.27 -11.40 12.13
CA ASP A 21 14.18 -12.86 12.19
C ASP A 21 13.53 -13.40 10.92
N LEU A 22 12.43 -12.76 10.47
CA LEU A 22 11.79 -13.09 9.20
C LEU A 22 12.75 -12.96 8.01
N LYS A 23 13.57 -11.90 7.99
CA LYS A 23 14.59 -11.73 6.94
C LYS A 23 15.59 -12.90 6.95
N ALA A 24 16.09 -13.30 8.12
CA ALA A 24 17.02 -14.42 8.23
C ALA A 24 16.39 -15.75 7.81
N GLU A 25 15.09 -15.96 8.07
CA GLU A 25 14.35 -17.13 7.56
C GLU A 25 14.20 -17.11 6.05
N VAL A 26 13.82 -15.96 5.49
CA VAL A 26 13.66 -15.73 4.05
C VAL A 26 14.97 -15.94 3.29
N GLU A 27 16.11 -15.51 3.85
CA GLU A 27 17.45 -15.71 3.28
C GLU A 27 17.90 -17.17 3.24
N LYS A 28 17.41 -18.00 4.17
CA LYS A 28 17.73 -19.43 4.26
C LYS A 28 16.70 -20.32 3.56
N ALA A 29 15.61 -19.75 3.06
CA ALA A 29 14.54 -20.49 2.40
C ALA A 29 14.96 -20.94 1.00
N ASP A 30 14.62 -22.18 0.63
CA ASP A 30 14.86 -22.68 -0.74
C ASP A 30 13.90 -22.01 -1.73
N TYR A 31 12.66 -21.82 -1.29
CA TYR A 31 11.63 -21.10 -2.02
C TYR A 31 10.63 -20.49 -1.04
N ILE A 32 9.97 -19.44 -1.52
CA ILE A 32 9.06 -18.60 -0.77
C ILE A 32 7.71 -18.63 -1.47
N VAL A 33 6.65 -18.87 -0.72
CA VAL A 33 5.28 -18.71 -1.21
C VAL A 33 4.83 -17.31 -0.83
N PHE A 34 4.71 -16.42 -1.82
CA PHE A 34 4.29 -15.05 -1.59
C PHE A 34 2.80 -14.90 -1.93
N ARG A 35 1.97 -14.56 -0.93
CA ARG A 35 0.55 -14.29 -1.16
C ARG A 35 0.34 -12.81 -1.51
N VAL A 36 -0.31 -12.55 -2.64
CA VAL A 36 -0.70 -11.21 -3.11
C VAL A 36 -2.22 -11.06 -3.06
N TYR A 37 -2.71 -9.88 -2.67
CA TYR A 37 -4.15 -9.66 -2.46
C TYR A 37 -4.74 -8.77 -3.57
N ALA A 38 -5.90 -9.16 -4.11
CA ALA A 38 -6.61 -8.39 -5.12
C ALA A 38 -7.27 -7.14 -4.49
N LEU A 39 -6.46 -6.12 -4.16
CA LEU A 39 -6.98 -4.83 -3.73
C LEU A 39 -7.88 -4.23 -4.83
N PRO A 40 -9.00 -3.62 -4.44
CA PRO A 40 -9.94 -3.02 -5.36
C PRO A 40 -9.29 -1.83 -6.08
N ARG A 41 -9.38 -1.84 -7.41
CA ARG A 41 -8.86 -0.79 -8.29
C ARG A 41 -10.00 0.04 -8.87
N PRO A 42 -10.56 1.01 -8.11
CA PRO A 42 -11.57 1.89 -8.66
C PRO A 42 -10.99 2.73 -9.79
N ARG A 43 -11.80 3.04 -10.81
CA ARG A 43 -11.43 4.01 -11.86
C ARG A 43 -11.31 5.41 -11.24
N LEU A 44 -10.11 5.74 -10.76
CA LEU A 44 -9.83 7.04 -10.16
C LEU A 44 -9.72 8.09 -11.26
N LYS A 45 -10.60 9.09 -11.22
CA LYS A 45 -10.52 10.25 -12.12
C LYS A 45 -10.06 11.45 -11.32
N ILE A 46 -8.87 11.96 -11.66
CA ILE A 46 -8.28 13.14 -11.02
C ILE A 46 -8.29 14.32 -11.97
N ARG A 47 -8.41 15.53 -11.43
CA ARG A 47 -8.31 16.76 -12.23
C ARG A 47 -6.84 17.12 -12.41
N SER A 48 -6.38 17.15 -13.66
CA SER A 48 -5.03 17.59 -14.03
C SER A 48 -4.81 19.08 -13.77
N ALA A 49 -3.55 19.53 -13.81
CA ALA A 49 -3.18 20.95 -13.78
C ALA A 49 -3.88 21.78 -14.89
N ARG A 50 -4.20 21.14 -16.03
CA ARG A 50 -4.96 21.74 -17.14
C ARG A 50 -6.48 21.69 -16.95
N LYS A 51 -6.96 21.44 -15.72
CA LYS A 51 -8.37 21.33 -15.33
C LYS A 51 -9.19 20.21 -16.02
N LYS A 52 -8.54 19.34 -16.80
CA LYS A 52 -9.18 18.15 -17.42
C LYS A 52 -9.26 17.00 -16.42
N LEU A 53 -10.35 16.23 -16.46
CA LEU A 53 -10.43 14.95 -15.76
C LEU A 53 -9.59 13.92 -16.52
N VAL A 54 -8.66 13.29 -15.81
CA VAL A 54 -7.75 12.27 -16.33
C VAL A 54 -7.90 11.04 -15.44
N GLU A 55 -8.05 9.89 -16.07
CA GLU A 55 -8.06 8.62 -15.37
C GLU A 55 -6.64 8.28 -14.91
N VAL A 56 -6.50 7.82 -13.68
CA VAL A 56 -5.23 7.36 -13.14
C VAL A 56 -4.85 6.09 -13.89
N ASP A 57 -3.70 6.14 -14.56
CA ASP A 57 -3.19 5.00 -15.31
C ASP A 57 -2.76 3.84 -14.39
N GLU A 58 -2.60 2.68 -14.99
CA GLU A 58 -2.20 1.44 -14.35
C GLU A 58 -0.88 1.55 -13.57
N GLY A 59 0.10 2.28 -14.12
CA GLY A 59 1.41 2.48 -13.49
C GLY A 59 1.31 3.31 -12.22
N LYS A 60 0.41 4.30 -12.20
CA LYS A 60 0.10 5.09 -11.00
C LYS A 60 -0.67 4.29 -9.96
N ILE A 61 -1.61 3.44 -10.37
CA ILE A 61 -2.31 2.53 -9.43
C ILE A 61 -1.31 1.58 -8.77
N ALA A 62 -0.44 0.94 -9.54
CA ALA A 62 0.62 0.08 -9.00
C ALA A 62 1.54 0.85 -8.02
N ARG A 63 1.84 2.12 -8.29
CA ARG A 63 2.58 2.97 -7.35
C ARG A 63 1.81 3.22 -6.06
N LEU A 64 0.51 3.51 -6.13
CA LEU A 64 -0.35 3.68 -4.96
C LEU A 64 -0.35 2.42 -4.07
N GLU A 65 -0.44 1.23 -4.66
CA GLU A 65 -0.43 -0.05 -3.95
C GLU A 65 0.92 -0.34 -3.30
N TYR A 66 2.01 -0.11 -4.04
CA TYR A 66 3.37 -0.20 -3.49
C TYR A 66 3.53 0.74 -2.29
N SER A 67 3.16 2.02 -2.45
CA SER A 67 3.26 3.03 -1.40
C SER A 67 2.41 2.67 -0.19
N LEU A 68 1.24 2.03 -0.37
CA LEU A 68 0.33 1.66 0.72
C LEU A 68 1.01 0.68 1.68
N PHE A 69 1.51 -0.43 1.14
CA PHE A 69 2.17 -1.46 1.96
C PHE A 69 3.52 -0.98 2.48
N TYR A 70 4.31 -0.31 1.64
CA TYR A 70 5.63 0.20 2.05
C TYR A 70 5.50 1.16 3.23
N THR A 71 4.60 2.15 3.15
CA THR A 71 4.45 3.13 4.23
C THR A 71 3.86 2.53 5.50
N ALA A 72 2.90 1.61 5.39
CA ALA A 72 2.36 0.90 6.55
C ALA A 72 3.44 0.08 7.27
N ILE A 73 4.20 -0.74 6.55
CA ILE A 73 5.25 -1.59 7.13
C ILE A 73 6.38 -0.73 7.70
N ASN A 74 6.81 0.32 6.98
CA ASN A 74 7.87 1.21 7.44
C ASN A 74 7.48 2.02 8.69
N ALA A 75 6.21 2.42 8.82
CA ALA A 75 5.72 3.06 10.03
C ALA A 75 5.68 2.08 11.21
N ALA A 76 5.23 0.83 10.98
CA ALA A 76 5.21 -0.22 11.99
C ALA A 76 6.61 -0.53 12.53
N LEU A 77 7.64 -0.56 11.66
CA LEU A 77 9.04 -0.69 12.06
C LEU A 77 9.52 0.40 13.02
N GLN A 78 8.88 1.56 13.00
CA GLN A 78 9.17 2.70 13.88
C GLN A 78 8.24 2.77 15.08
N GLY A 79 7.40 1.74 15.31
CA GLY A 79 6.46 1.68 16.42
C GLY A 79 5.31 2.69 16.32
N ARG A 80 4.93 3.12 15.11
CA ARG A 80 3.87 4.12 14.89
C ARG A 80 2.98 3.77 13.70
N LYS A 81 1.86 4.50 13.56
CA LYS A 81 0.98 4.41 12.40
C LYS A 81 1.50 5.27 11.23
N PRO A 82 1.23 4.86 9.98
CA PRO A 82 1.53 5.70 8.82
C PRO A 82 0.60 6.92 8.80
N THR A 83 1.13 8.04 8.32
CA THR A 83 0.36 9.26 8.08
C THR A 83 -0.01 9.40 6.61
N PHE A 84 -1.09 10.12 6.33
CA PHE A 84 -1.48 10.45 4.97
C PHE A 84 -0.37 11.18 4.21
N LYS A 85 0.33 12.12 4.86
CA LYS A 85 1.44 12.85 4.25
C LYS A 85 2.52 11.91 3.72
N GLU A 86 2.96 10.95 4.53
CA GLU A 86 4.02 10.01 4.13
C GLU A 86 3.61 9.15 2.95
N PHE A 87 2.37 8.66 2.96
CA PHE A 87 1.78 7.94 1.84
C PHE A 87 1.74 8.82 0.58
N ALA A 88 1.25 10.04 0.68
CA ALA A 88 1.11 10.96 -0.44
C ALA A 88 2.46 11.39 -1.03
N ASP A 89 3.46 11.62 -0.18
CA ASP A 89 4.84 11.94 -0.58
C ASP A 89 5.49 10.76 -1.32
N MET A 90 5.28 9.53 -0.84
CA MET A 90 5.79 8.33 -1.52
C MET A 90 5.18 8.13 -2.91
N VAL A 91 3.89 8.47 -3.06
CA VAL A 91 3.18 8.37 -4.34
C VAL A 91 3.64 9.45 -5.33
N GLY A 92 3.91 10.65 -4.82
CA GLY A 92 4.24 11.84 -5.62
C GLY A 92 3.02 12.51 -6.28
N ASP A 93 1.80 12.04 -5.98
CA ASP A 93 0.53 12.62 -6.44
C ASP A 93 -0.48 12.59 -5.28
N TRP A 94 -0.54 13.70 -4.55
CA TRP A 94 -1.36 13.83 -3.34
C TRP A 94 -2.87 13.68 -3.61
N LYS A 95 -3.33 14.02 -4.82
CA LYS A 95 -4.75 13.92 -5.17
C LYS A 95 -5.14 12.47 -5.47
N ALA A 96 -4.29 11.76 -6.22
CA ALA A 96 -4.46 10.33 -6.43
C ALA A 96 -4.37 9.56 -5.10
N ALA A 97 -3.42 9.92 -4.24
CA ALA A 97 -3.26 9.34 -2.90
C ALA A 97 -4.53 9.52 -2.04
N ALA A 98 -5.05 10.74 -1.97
CA ALA A 98 -6.29 11.03 -1.25
C ALA A 98 -7.48 10.21 -1.80
N GLY A 99 -7.60 10.13 -3.13
CA GLY A 99 -8.66 9.35 -3.79
C GLY A 99 -8.58 7.86 -3.48
N TYR A 100 -7.38 7.28 -3.53
CA TYR A 100 -7.14 5.87 -3.30
C TYR A 100 -7.42 5.47 -1.85
N LEU A 101 -6.83 6.17 -0.87
CA LEU A 101 -7.10 5.88 0.55
C LEU A 101 -8.58 6.08 0.91
N SER A 102 -9.21 7.10 0.33
CA SER A 102 -10.64 7.34 0.54
C SER A 102 -11.49 6.20 -0.02
N ALA A 103 -11.10 5.59 -1.14
CA ALA A 103 -11.80 4.44 -1.70
C ALA A 103 -11.61 3.19 -0.81
N LEU A 104 -10.39 2.90 -0.37
CA LEU A 104 -10.11 1.80 0.56
C LEU A 104 -10.82 1.97 1.89
N TRP A 105 -10.90 3.19 2.41
CA TRP A 105 -11.64 3.52 3.62
C TRP A 105 -13.14 3.24 3.48
N ARG A 106 -13.74 3.62 2.35
CA ARG A 106 -15.15 3.31 2.06
C ARG A 106 -15.44 1.82 1.96
N LEU A 107 -14.45 1.04 1.52
CA LEU A 107 -14.52 -0.42 1.46
C LEU A 107 -14.12 -1.10 2.78
N LYS A 108 -13.86 -0.32 3.83
CA LYS A 108 -13.42 -0.78 5.16
C LYS A 108 -12.11 -1.57 5.15
N LEU A 109 -11.29 -1.39 4.11
CA LEU A 109 -9.94 -1.95 4.00
C LEU A 109 -8.89 -1.08 4.71
N VAL A 110 -9.21 0.20 4.92
CA VAL A 110 -8.43 1.15 5.70
C VAL A 110 -9.33 1.78 6.75
N THR A 111 -8.79 2.02 7.95
CA THR A 111 -9.43 2.82 9.00
C THR A 111 -8.59 4.05 9.29
N PHE A 112 -9.25 5.15 9.63
CA PHE A 112 -8.60 6.39 10.06
C PHE A 112 -8.92 6.61 11.54
N ASP A 113 -7.94 7.08 12.30
CA ASP A 113 -8.14 7.41 13.72
C ASP A 113 -9.09 8.62 13.88
N ASP A 114 -8.97 9.59 12.97
CA ASP A 114 -9.84 10.77 12.91
C ASP A 114 -10.78 10.68 11.70
N ARG A 115 -12.06 10.40 11.99
CA ARG A 115 -13.11 10.30 10.96
C ARG A 115 -13.37 11.63 10.25
N GLU A 116 -13.21 12.77 10.91
CA GLU A 116 -13.37 14.06 10.25
C GLU A 116 -12.26 14.32 9.24
N LYS A 117 -11.01 13.96 9.58
CA LYS A 117 -9.89 14.08 8.65
C LYS A 117 -10.04 13.15 7.45
N ALA A 118 -10.57 11.95 7.66
CA ALA A 118 -10.95 11.04 6.58
C ALA A 118 -12.00 11.66 5.65
N LEU A 119 -13.05 12.27 6.22
CA LEU A 119 -14.09 12.97 5.45
C LEU A 119 -13.52 14.19 4.68
N LYS A 120 -12.61 14.94 5.29
CA LYS A 120 -11.92 16.06 4.64
C LYS A 120 -11.09 15.57 3.45
N MET A 121 -10.40 14.44 3.58
CA MET A 121 -9.64 13.80 2.49
C MET A 121 -10.56 13.31 1.36
N TYR A 122 -11.65 12.63 1.71
CA TYR A 122 -12.68 12.18 0.76
C TYR A 122 -13.25 13.37 -0.03
N THR A 123 -13.66 14.42 0.67
CA THR A 123 -14.22 15.63 0.02
C THR A 123 -13.18 16.44 -0.76
N ALA A 124 -11.91 16.37 -0.39
CA ALA A 124 -10.83 17.00 -1.14
C ALA A 124 -10.66 16.35 -2.52
N PHE A 125 -10.71 15.03 -2.59
CA PHE A 125 -10.62 14.29 -3.85
C PHE A 125 -11.66 14.75 -4.88
N PHE A 126 -12.91 14.95 -4.46
CA PHE A 126 -14.00 15.45 -5.30
C PHE A 126 -14.00 16.97 -5.52
N SER A 127 -13.11 17.72 -4.86
CA SER A 127 -13.15 19.18 -4.95
C SER A 127 -12.77 19.66 -6.35
N LEU A 128 -13.67 20.48 -6.91
CA LEU A 128 -13.47 21.15 -8.20
C LEU A 128 -12.58 22.40 -8.09
N SER A 129 -12.52 23.01 -6.90
CA SER A 129 -11.73 24.20 -6.61
C SER A 129 -10.35 23.81 -6.08
N GLN A 130 -9.29 24.37 -6.68
CA GLN A 130 -7.91 24.13 -6.23
C GLN A 130 -7.70 24.63 -4.79
N LYS A 131 -8.15 25.85 -4.48
CA LYS A 131 -8.08 26.41 -3.12
C LYS A 131 -8.90 25.59 -2.11
N GLY A 132 -10.03 25.05 -2.54
CA GLY A 132 -10.86 24.14 -1.73
C GLY A 132 -10.18 22.81 -1.45
N TYR A 133 -9.50 22.25 -2.46
CA TYR A 133 -8.68 21.05 -2.36
C TYR A 133 -7.50 21.27 -1.39
N GLU A 134 -6.68 22.29 -1.60
CA GLU A 134 -5.48 22.57 -0.80
C GLU A 134 -5.83 22.76 0.68
N ARG A 135 -6.88 23.53 0.98
CA ARG A 135 -7.33 23.76 2.37
C ARG A 135 -7.79 22.47 3.06
N ARG A 136 -8.45 21.56 2.35
CA ARG A 136 -8.94 20.29 2.91
C ARG A 136 -7.80 19.31 3.11
N ILE A 137 -6.92 19.16 2.12
CA ILE A 137 -5.75 18.29 2.20
C ILE A 137 -4.80 18.73 3.32
N ALA A 138 -4.53 20.03 3.44
CA ALA A 138 -3.68 20.58 4.51
C ALA A 138 -4.17 20.19 5.92
N ARG A 139 -5.48 20.02 6.10
CA ARG A 139 -6.11 19.61 7.37
C ARG A 139 -6.12 18.10 7.61
N SER A 140 -5.69 17.31 6.63
CA SER A 140 -5.69 15.85 6.68
C SER A 140 -4.29 15.25 6.61
N LEU A 141 -3.23 16.07 6.54
CA LEU A 141 -1.84 15.60 6.35
C LEU A 141 -1.35 14.71 7.48
N ASP A 142 -1.67 15.09 8.70
CA ASP A 142 -1.33 14.37 9.93
C ASP A 142 -2.34 13.25 10.26
N SER A 143 -3.30 12.97 9.36
CA SER A 143 -4.25 11.88 9.56
C SER A 143 -3.51 10.55 9.52
N THR A 144 -3.54 9.81 10.63
CA THR A 144 -3.04 8.45 10.72
C THR A 144 -4.07 7.45 10.21
N PHE A 145 -3.60 6.35 9.62
CA PHE A 145 -4.46 5.28 9.14
C PHE A 145 -3.89 3.90 9.46
N THR A 146 -4.75 2.89 9.48
CA THR A 146 -4.39 1.48 9.69
C THR A 146 -5.01 0.62 8.59
N LEU A 147 -4.29 -0.41 8.15
CA LEU A 147 -4.84 -1.42 7.24
C LEU A 147 -5.74 -2.38 8.04
N ASN A 148 -6.96 -2.62 7.56
CA ASN A 148 -7.82 -3.64 8.15
C ASN A 148 -7.40 -5.02 7.63
N ILE A 149 -6.46 -5.63 8.35
CA ILE A 149 -5.86 -6.92 7.99
C ILE A 149 -6.94 -7.98 7.75
N GLU A 150 -7.89 -8.13 8.67
CA GLU A 150 -8.95 -9.16 8.55
C GLU A 150 -9.81 -8.98 7.30
N ALA A 151 -10.05 -7.75 6.88
CA ALA A 151 -10.82 -7.47 5.67
C ALA A 151 -9.99 -7.71 4.40
N ILE A 152 -8.70 -7.37 4.41
CA ILE A 152 -7.80 -7.59 3.26
C ILE A 152 -7.52 -9.10 3.08
N GLU A 153 -7.37 -9.86 4.17
CA GLU A 153 -7.17 -11.33 4.11
C GLU A 153 -8.34 -12.08 3.45
N LYS A 154 -9.54 -11.48 3.44
CA LYS A 154 -10.76 -12.03 2.81
C LYS A 154 -10.86 -11.72 1.32
N LEU A 155 -9.98 -10.89 0.77
CA LEU A 155 -9.98 -10.59 -0.67
C LEU A 155 -9.50 -11.80 -1.48
N PRO A 156 -9.90 -11.91 -2.77
CA PRO A 156 -9.26 -12.82 -3.70
C PRO A 156 -7.74 -12.64 -3.68
N ASN A 157 -7.00 -13.73 -3.80
CA ASN A 157 -5.55 -13.70 -3.70
C ASN A 157 -4.92 -14.75 -4.60
N ASP A 158 -3.71 -14.46 -5.06
CA ASP A 158 -2.86 -15.42 -5.75
C ASP A 158 -1.66 -15.80 -4.86
N LYS A 159 -1.14 -17.01 -5.06
CA LYS A 159 0.11 -17.46 -4.44
C LYS A 159 1.21 -17.54 -5.49
N LEU A 160 2.25 -16.76 -5.30
CA LEU A 160 3.41 -16.70 -6.18
C LEU A 160 4.55 -17.54 -5.61
N THR A 161 5.27 -18.23 -6.47
CA THR A 161 6.55 -18.84 -6.10
C THR A 161 7.68 -17.83 -6.29
N CYS A 162 8.44 -17.60 -5.24
CA CYS A 162 9.52 -16.63 -5.18
C CYS A 162 10.80 -17.25 -4.62
N VAL A 163 11.92 -16.58 -4.88
CA VAL A 163 13.22 -16.85 -4.28
C VAL A 163 13.81 -15.54 -3.77
N PHE A 164 14.56 -15.59 -2.66
CA PHE A 164 15.29 -14.43 -2.15
C PHE A 164 16.75 -14.55 -2.53
N LYS A 165 17.26 -13.61 -3.34
CA LYS A 165 18.65 -13.59 -3.76
C LYS A 165 19.12 -12.14 -3.91
N ASN A 166 20.37 -11.87 -3.51
CA ASN A 166 20.97 -10.53 -3.59
C ASN A 166 20.07 -9.45 -2.94
N ASN A 167 19.52 -9.74 -1.76
CA ASN A 167 18.57 -8.89 -1.04
C ASN A 167 17.30 -8.52 -1.81
N ARG A 168 16.84 -9.38 -2.73
CA ARG A 168 15.63 -9.15 -3.52
C ARG A 168 14.77 -10.40 -3.65
N LEU A 169 13.45 -10.20 -3.61
CA LEU A 169 12.48 -11.24 -3.97
C LEU A 169 12.32 -11.28 -5.49
N GLY A 170 12.73 -12.40 -6.10
CA GLY A 170 12.44 -12.72 -7.50
C GLY A 170 11.28 -13.70 -7.57
N CYS A 171 10.16 -13.29 -8.18
CA CYS A 171 8.93 -14.09 -8.23
C CYS A 171 8.54 -14.46 -9.66
N ARG A 172 7.94 -15.64 -9.81
CA ARG A 172 7.24 -16.03 -11.04
C ARG A 172 5.80 -15.53 -10.96
N TYR A 173 5.49 -14.49 -11.73
CA TYR A 173 4.18 -13.83 -11.74
C TYR A 173 3.18 -14.57 -12.63
N ILE A 174 2.69 -15.72 -12.17
CA ILE A 174 1.50 -16.38 -12.72
C ILE A 174 0.34 -16.01 -11.78
N VAL A 175 -0.59 -15.20 -12.27
CA VAL A 175 -1.70 -14.63 -11.50
C VAL A 175 -3.01 -14.92 -12.23
N SER A 176 -4.07 -15.16 -11.46
CA SER A 176 -5.43 -15.42 -11.95
C SER A 176 -6.44 -14.42 -11.42
N GLU A 177 -6.31 -14.04 -10.15
CA GLU A 177 -7.24 -13.15 -9.44
C GLU A 177 -6.76 -11.70 -9.41
N THR A 178 -5.44 -11.51 -9.42
CA THR A 178 -4.78 -10.19 -9.30
C THR A 178 -4.23 -9.70 -10.64
N GLU A 179 -4.24 -8.39 -10.82
CA GLU A 179 -3.52 -7.77 -11.93
C GLU A 179 -2.01 -7.95 -11.76
N ARG A 180 -1.29 -8.28 -12.84
CA ARG A 180 0.16 -8.56 -12.75
C ARG A 180 0.96 -7.37 -12.19
N SER A 181 0.52 -6.14 -12.46
CA SER A 181 1.17 -4.93 -11.94
C SER A 181 1.00 -4.78 -10.42
N GLN A 182 -0.16 -5.21 -9.88
CA GLN A 182 -0.47 -5.22 -8.46
C GLN A 182 0.41 -6.21 -7.72
N ALA A 183 0.46 -7.44 -8.23
CA ALA A 183 1.33 -8.48 -7.70
C ALA A 183 2.79 -8.03 -7.65
N LYS A 184 3.26 -7.34 -8.71
CA LYS A 184 4.60 -6.73 -8.74
C LYS A 184 4.76 -5.62 -7.70
N ALA A 185 3.77 -4.76 -7.51
CA ALA A 185 3.81 -3.67 -6.54
C ALA A 185 3.92 -4.20 -5.10
N GLU A 186 3.12 -5.20 -4.75
CA GLU A 186 3.11 -5.83 -3.42
C GLU A 186 4.44 -6.53 -3.11
N VAL A 187 4.92 -7.37 -4.03
CA VAL A 187 6.22 -8.04 -3.90
C VAL A 187 7.34 -7.00 -3.78
N LYS A 188 7.31 -5.95 -4.60
CA LYS A 188 8.32 -4.90 -4.57
C LYS A 188 8.32 -4.15 -3.23
N ALA A 189 7.16 -3.83 -2.67
CA ALA A 189 7.06 -3.16 -1.38
C ALA A 189 7.74 -3.97 -0.27
N VAL A 190 7.43 -5.26 -0.19
CA VAL A 190 8.06 -6.16 0.79
C VAL A 190 9.56 -6.34 0.51
N SER A 191 9.94 -6.55 -0.75
CA SER A 191 11.34 -6.73 -1.13
C SER A 191 12.20 -5.52 -0.76
N ASP A 192 11.70 -4.29 -1.01
CA ASP A 192 12.44 -3.06 -0.70
C ASP A 192 12.57 -2.89 0.83
N ILE A 193 11.55 -3.24 1.61
CA ILE A 193 11.63 -3.24 3.08
C ILE A 193 12.68 -4.23 3.56
N LEU A 194 12.63 -5.49 3.14
CA LEU A 194 13.60 -6.52 3.57
C LEU A 194 15.03 -6.15 3.16
N ALA A 195 15.19 -5.53 1.99
CA ALA A 195 16.50 -5.04 1.53
C ALA A 195 17.05 -3.90 2.40
N SER A 196 16.18 -3.06 2.98
CA SER A 196 16.58 -1.92 3.82
C SER A 196 17.04 -2.30 5.23
N LEU A 197 16.68 -3.51 5.71
CA LEU A 197 17.07 -4.00 7.03
C LEU A 197 18.58 -4.33 7.04
N LYS A 198 19.32 -3.67 7.92
CA LYS A 198 20.73 -3.97 8.20
C LYS A 198 20.89 -5.12 9.17
#